data_AF-B7FY28-F1
#
_entry.id   AF-B7FY28-F1
#
_cell.length_a   1.000
_cell.length_b   1.000
_cell.length_c   1.000
_cell.angle_alpha   90.00
_cell.angle_beta   90.00
_cell.angle_gamma   90.00
#
_symmetry.space_group_name_H-M   'P 1'
#
loop_
_entity.id
_entity.type
_entity.pdbx_description
1 polymer ?
#
loop_
_entity_poly.entity_id
_entity_poly.type
_entity_poly.pdbx_seq_one_letter_code
_entity_poly.pdbx_strand_id
1 'polypeptide(L)' 'FLLPVNDYRYSDYPSRVEVPMDLTFVLNRLEADYYGSRPSVVADVRLIRDNCIKYNGEN' A
#
# COMPACT_ATOMS: atom_id res chain seq x y z
N PHE A 1 2.53 -4.62 6.27
CA PHE A 1 2.50 -3.17 5.95
C PHE A 1 3.88 -2.60 5.66
N LEU A 2 4.94 -3.02 6.36
CA LEU A 2 6.28 -2.45 6.14
C LEU A 2 6.85 -2.78 4.76
N LEU A 3 6.81 -4.05 4.37
CA LEU A 3 7.33 -4.56 3.09
C LEU A 3 6.20 -4.90 2.11
N PRO A 4 6.48 -4.96 0.80
CA PRO A 4 5.55 -5.48 -0.20
C PRO A 4 5.00 -6.86 0.17
N VAL A 5 3.77 -7.15 -0.27
CA VAL A 5 3.20 -8.49 -0.10
C VAL A 5 3.97 -9.48 -0.95
N ASN A 6 4.19 -10.68 -0.41
CA ASN A 6 4.86 -11.76 -1.12
C ASN A 6 3.83 -12.53 -1.96
N ASP A 7 3.82 -12.28 -3.26
CA ASP A 7 2.86 -12.88 -4.19
C ASP A 7 3.05 -14.40 -4.38
N TYR A 8 4.21 -14.97 -4.01
CA TYR A 8 4.36 -16.43 -3.97
C TYR A 8 3.59 -17.05 -2.80
N ARG A 9 3.55 -16.33 -1.67
CA ARG A 9 2.84 -16.79 -0.47
C ARG A 9 1.35 -16.48 -0.53
N TYR A 10 0.98 -15.37 -1.16
CA TYR A 10 -0.40 -14.88 -1.30
C TYR A 10 -0.71 -14.66 -2.78
N SER A 11 -0.84 -15.74 -3.52
CA SER A 11 -0.98 -15.72 -4.99
C SER A 11 -2.29 -15.08 -5.48
N ASP A 12 -3.30 -14.96 -4.62
CA ASP A 12 -4.56 -14.27 -4.90
C ASP A 12 -4.48 -12.75 -4.61
N TYR A 13 -3.42 -12.26 -3.98
CA TYR A 13 -3.31 -10.85 -3.62
C TYR A 13 -3.32 -9.91 -4.84
N PRO A 14 -2.57 -10.17 -5.94
CA PRO A 14 -2.58 -9.29 -7.10
C PRO A 14 -3.91 -9.23 -7.86
N SER A 15 -4.78 -10.24 -7.72
CA SER A 15 -6.11 -10.24 -8.33
C SER A 15 -7.16 -9.55 -7.46
N ARG A 16 -6.90 -9.41 -6.16
CA ARG A 16 -7.82 -8.78 -5.19
C ARG A 16 -7.46 -7.35 -4.86
N VAL A 17 -6.21 -6.94 -5.02
CA VAL A 17 -5.71 -5.60 -4.73
C VAL A 17 -5.09 -5.00 -5.99
N GLU A 18 -5.77 -4.01 -6.58
CA GLU A 18 -5.39 -3.41 -7.87
C GLU A 18 -4.17 -2.51 -7.75
N VAL A 19 -4.00 -1.85 -6.61
CA VAL A 19 -2.89 -0.93 -6.35
C VAL A 19 -2.20 -1.33 -5.05
N PRO A 20 -1.25 -2.28 -5.10
CA PRO A 20 -0.44 -2.64 -3.93
C PRO A 20 0.29 -1.43 -3.36
N MET A 21 0.39 -1.37 -2.03
CA MET A 21 1.07 -0.28 -1.32
C MET A 21 1.67 -0.80 -0.02
N ASP A 22 2.85 -0.31 0.34
CA ASP A 22 3.58 -0.62 1.57
C ASP A 22 4.38 0.59 2.06
N LEU A 23 4.78 0.58 3.33
CA LEU A 23 5.43 1.73 3.96
C LEU A 23 6.85 1.97 3.42
N THR A 24 7.59 0.93 3.01
CA THR A 24 8.89 1.13 2.35
C THR A 24 8.72 1.90 1.05
N PHE A 25 7.69 1.61 0.25
CA PHE A 25 7.43 2.35 -0.98
C PHE A 25 6.99 3.81 -0.73
N VAL A 26 6.15 4.05 0.28
CA VAL A 26 5.77 5.42 0.69
C VAL A 26 6.99 6.21 1.17
N LEU A 27 7.87 5.59 1.96
CA LEU A 27 9.12 6.23 2.42
C LEU A 27 10.04 6.56 1.24
N ASN A 28 10.24 5.63 0.31
CA ASN A 28 11.05 5.88 -0.88
C ASN A 28 10.51 7.05 -1.73
N ARG A 29 9.19 7.17 -1.87
CA ARG A 29 8.55 8.30 -2.57
C ARG A 29 8.72 9.63 -1.81
N LEU A 30 8.63 9.61 -0.48
CA LEU A 30 8.89 10.79 0.36
C LEU A 30 10.34 11.27 0.19
N GLU A 31 11.31 10.37 0.26
CA GLU A 31 12.73 10.69 0.11
C GLU A 31 13.09 11.18 -1.30
N ALA A 32 12.35 10.72 -2.32
CA ALA A 32 12.49 11.16 -3.70
C ALA A 32 11.74 12.46 -4.04
N ASP A 33 11.17 13.16 -3.05
CA ASP A 33 10.35 14.37 -3.24
C ASP A 33 9.18 14.19 -4.23
N TYR A 34 8.64 12.97 -4.31
CA TYR A 34 7.57 12.61 -5.25
C TYR A 34 6.23 13.25 -4.87
N TYR A 35 6.00 13.46 -3.58
CA TYR A 35 4.72 13.95 -3.08
C TYR A 35 4.67 15.48 -3.10
N GLY A 36 3.98 16.05 -4.09
CA GLY A 36 3.78 17.51 -4.17
C GLY A 36 2.90 18.11 -3.06
N SER A 37 2.30 17.29 -2.17
CA SER A 37 1.45 17.80 -1.09
C SER A 37 1.29 16.80 0.07
N ARG A 38 1.00 17.29 1.27
CA ARG A 38 0.68 16.41 2.42
C ARG A 38 -0.50 15.46 2.16
N PRO A 39 -1.60 15.89 1.50
CA PRO A 39 -2.69 14.98 1.17
C PRO A 39 -2.31 13.77 0.30
N SER A 40 -1.33 13.89 -0.61
CA SER A 40 -0.93 12.76 -1.45
C SER A 40 -0.19 11.67 -0.65
N VAL A 41 0.60 12.04 0.37
CA VAL A 41 1.18 11.09 1.32
C VAL A 41 0.08 10.37 2.11
N VAL A 42 -0.90 11.13 2.60
CA VAL A 42 -2.04 10.58 3.35
C VAL A 42 -2.87 9.62 2.49
N ALA A 43 -3.01 9.89 1.20
CA ALA A 43 -3.71 9.01 0.27
C ALA A 43 -3.05 7.62 0.16
N ASP A 44 -1.73 7.56 -0.01
CA ASP A 44 -1.01 6.28 -0.07
C ASP A 44 -1.04 5.54 1.28
N VAL A 45 -0.97 6.25 2.41
CA VAL A 45 -1.11 5.62 3.74
C VAL A 45 -2.53 5.07 3.95
N ARG A 46 -3.57 5.78 3.49
CA ARG A 46 -4.95 5.27 3.52
C ARG A 46 -5.11 4.05 2.62
N LEU A 47 -4.45 4.04 1.45
CA LEU A 47 -4.49 2.90 0.54
C LEU A 47 -3.92 1.63 1.18
N ILE A 48 -2.88 1.72 2.01
CA ILE A 48 -2.38 0.56 2.80
C ILE A 48 -3.48 -0.03 3.68
N ARG A 49 -4.24 0.82 4.38
CA ARG A 49 -5.38 0.40 5.22
C ARG A 49 -6.50 -0.19 4.37
N ASP A 50 -6.88 0.48 3.29
CA ASP A 50 -8.01 0.07 2.46
C ASP A 50 -7.72 -1.26 1.76
N ASN A 51 -6.49 -1.48 1.30
CA ASN A 51 -6.02 -2.78 0.79
C ASN A 51 -6.07 -3.87 1.87
N CYS A 52 -5.67 -3.54 3.10
CA CYS A 52 -5.74 -4.47 4.23
C CYS A 52 -7.18 -4.92 4.47
N ILE A 53 -8.13 -3.98 4.53
CA ILE A 53 -9.55 -4.27 4.73
C ILE A 53 -10.10 -5.08 3.55
N LYS A 54 -9.78 -4.69 2.32
CA LYS A 54 -10.25 -5.38 1.12
C LYS A 54 -9.81 -6.83 1.05
N TYR A 55 -8.55 -7.11 1.41
CA TYR A 55 -8.00 -8.46 1.35
C TYR A 55 -8.44 -9.32 2.56
N ASN A 56 -8.41 -8.75 3.77
CA ASN A 56 -8.60 -9.50 5.02
C ASN A 56 -10.03 -9.43 5.59
N GLY A 57 -10.90 -8.54 5.08
CA GLY A 57 -12.22 -8.25 5.63
C GLY A 57 -12.23 -7.15 6.70
N GLU A 58 -13.42 -6.61 6.98
CA GLU A 58 -13.68 -5.81 8.18
C GLU A 58 -13.99 -6.78 9.33
N ASN A 59 -13.20 -6.73 10.41
CA ASN A 59 -13.54 -7.41 11.66
C ASN A 59 -14.57 -6.60 12.43
#